data_AF-A0A2V7X2M9-F1
#
_entry.id   AF-A0A2V7X2M9-F1
#
_cell.length_a   1.000
_cell.length_b   1.000
_cell.length_c   1.000
_cell.angle_alpha   90.00
_cell.angle_beta   90.00
_cell.angle_gamma   90.00
#
_symmetry.space_group_name_H-M   'P 1'
#
loop_
_entity.id
_entity.type
_entity.pdbx_description
1 polymer ?
#
loop_
_entity_poly.entity_id
_entity_poly.type
_entity_poly.pdbx_seq_one_letter_code
_entity_poly.pdbx_strand_id
1 'polypeptide(L)' 'MKATKREIFDEQYRVLAVESQSLTIQGVRSGQVLTIVNQTPGVALSPAEYPPGKLIELSDPTNRPVS' A
#
# COMPACT_ATOMS: atom_id res chain seq x y z
N MET A 1 14.35 10.02 7.27
CA MET A 1 14.95 8.66 7.22
C MET A 1 14.39 7.95 6.01
N LYS A 2 15.21 7.30 5.17
CA LYS A 2 14.70 6.45 4.09
C LYS A 2 14.45 5.06 4.68
N ALA A 3 13.18 4.64 4.72
CA ALA A 3 12.85 3.27 5.07
C ALA A 3 13.60 2.33 4.12
N THR A 4 14.35 1.40 4.67
CA THR A 4 14.95 0.30 3.91
C THR A 4 13.84 -0.56 3.31
N LYS A 5 14.10 -1.19 2.17
CA LYS A 5 13.08 -1.95 1.40
C LYS A 5 12.35 -3.03 2.20
N ARG A 6 12.90 -3.50 3.32
CA ARG A 6 12.22 -4.44 4.23
C ARG A 6 11.30 -3.75 5.25
N GLU A 7 11.71 -2.59 5.75
CA GLU A 7 10.94 -1.84 6.75
C GLU A 7 9.57 -1.38 6.25
N ILE A 8 9.40 -1.21 4.94
CA ILE A 8 8.10 -0.87 4.34
C ILE A 8 7.08 -2.02 4.40
N PHE A 9 7.51 -3.26 4.62
CA PHE A 9 6.63 -4.41 4.76
C PHE A 9 6.35 -4.77 6.23
N ASP A 10 7.16 -4.26 7.17
CA ASP A 10 7.04 -4.49 8.61
C ASP A 10 6.17 -3.41 9.31
N GLU A 11 5.26 -2.77 8.58
CA GLU A 11 4.42 -1.69 9.09
C GLU A 11 3.00 -1.75 8.51
N GLN A 12 2.03 -1.29 9.32
CA GLN A 12 0.65 -1.08 8.89
C GLN A 12 0.48 0.33 8.32
N TYR A 13 -0.36 0.43 7.30
CA TYR A 13 -0.64 1.68 6.63
C TYR A 13 -2.13 1.99 6.66
N ARG A 14 -2.47 3.25 6.88
CA ARG A 14 -3.84 3.76 6.76
C ARG A 14 -4.07 4.32 5.36
N VAL A 15 -5.16 3.92 4.72
CA VAL A 15 -5.59 4.49 3.44
C VAL A 15 -6.02 5.94 3.65
N LEU A 16 -5.42 6.86 2.88
CA LEU A 16 -5.79 8.27 2.87
C LEU A 16 -6.70 8.60 1.68
N ALA A 17 -6.33 8.11 0.50
CA ALA A 17 -7.05 8.36 -0.74
C ALA A 17 -6.86 7.20 -1.71
N VAL A 18 -7.87 6.99 -2.55
CA VAL A 18 -7.89 5.98 -3.61
C VAL A 18 -8.38 6.62 -4.88
N GLU A 19 -7.58 6.49 -5.92
CA GLU A 19 -7.89 6.91 -7.28
C GLU A 19 -7.83 5.67 -8.18
N SER A 20 -8.34 5.78 -9.41
CA SER A 20 -8.47 4.64 -10.32
C SER A 20 -7.20 3.81 -10.48
N GLN A 21 -6.00 4.43 -10.42
CA GLN A 21 -4.71 3.76 -10.59
C GLN A 21 -3.70 4.08 -9.46
N SER A 22 -4.12 4.78 -8.41
CA SER A 22 -3.22 5.17 -7.32
C SER A 22 -3.87 4.94 -5.95
N LEU A 23 -3.06 4.53 -4.98
CA LEU A 23 -3.46 4.41 -3.58
C LEU A 23 -2.49 5.23 -2.74
N THR A 24 -3.00 6.23 -2.04
CA THR A 24 -2.22 7.02 -1.09
C THR A 24 -2.44 6.49 0.31
N ILE A 25 -1.35 6.14 0.98
CA ILE A 25 -1.35 5.51 2.30
C ILE A 25 -0.37 6.19 3.25
N GLN A 26 -0.64 6.11 4.55
CA GLN A 26 0.23 6.64 5.60
C GLN A 26 0.63 5.55 6.57
N GLY A 27 1.93 5.41 6.81
CA GLY A 27 2.46 4.50 7.80
C GLY A 27 2.02 4.90 9.21
N VAL A 28 1.46 3.95 9.96
CA VAL A 28 0.91 4.20 11.30
C VAL A 28 2.02 4.52 12.31
N ARG A 29 3.18 3.88 12.17
CA ARG A 29 4.32 4.05 13.10
C ARG A 29 5.28 5.14 12.61
N SER A 30 5.57 5.15 11.32
CA SER A 30 6.53 6.06 10.70
C SER A 30 5.93 7.43 10.35
N GLY A 31 4.60 7.52 10.21
CA GLY A 31 3.92 8.69 9.67
C GLY A 31 4.20 8.94 8.18
N GLN A 32 4.98 8.07 7.52
CA GLN A 32 5.41 8.25 6.14
C GLN A 32 4.24 8.10 5.18
N VAL A 33 4.06 9.06 4.27
CA VAL A 33 3.08 8.97 3.20
C VAL A 33 3.71 8.33 1.97
N LEU A 34 3.06 7.31 1.44
CA LEU A 34 3.46 6.58 0.24
C LEU A 34 2.32 6.60 -0.78
N THR A 35 2.66 6.64 -2.06
CA THR A 35 1.72 6.47 -3.16
C THR A 35 2.08 5.19 -3.91
N ILE A 36 1.15 4.24 -3.93
CA ILE A 36 1.25 3.01 -4.69
C ILE A 36 0.57 3.24 -6.04
N VAL A 37 1.29 2.94 -7.12
CA VAL A 37 0.77 3.02 -8.48
C VAL A 37 0.43 1.60 -8.93
N ASN A 38 -0.83 1.37 -9.29
CA ASN A 38 -1.22 0.12 -9.93
C ASN A 38 -0.71 0.12 -11.37
N GLN A 39 0.16 -0.83 -11.69
CA GLN A 39 0.72 -0.98 -13.04
C GLN A 39 -0.09 -1.94 -13.93
N THR A 40 -1.17 -2.52 -13.40
CA THR A 40 -2.00 -3.50 -14.12
C THR A 40 -3.07 -2.77 -14.94
N PRO A 41 -2.96 -2.75 -16.28
CA PRO A 41 -3.94 -2.06 -17.11
C PRO A 41 -5.32 -2.73 -16.98
N GLY A 42 -6.37 -1.92 -16.89
CA GLY A 42 -7.76 -2.42 -16.83
C GLY A 42 -8.21 -2.95 -15.47
N VAL A 43 -7.32 -3.02 -14.47
CA VAL A 43 -7.70 -3.29 -13.08
C VAL A 43 -7.67 -1.96 -12.34
N ALA A 44 -8.84 -1.41 -12.04
CA ALA A 44 -8.94 -0.17 -11.26
C ALA A 44 -8.89 -0.48 -9.76
N LEU A 45 -8.27 0.40 -8.99
CA LEU A 45 -8.42 0.38 -7.53
C LEU A 45 -9.77 1.01 -7.17
N SER A 46 -10.52 0.33 -6.29
CA SER A 46 -11.84 0.77 -5.88
C SER A 46 -11.85 1.31 -4.44
N PRO A 47 -12.58 2.41 -4.16
CA PRO A 47 -12.88 2.82 -2.79
C PRO A 47 -13.66 1.78 -1.98
N ALA A 48 -14.36 0.85 -2.62
CA ALA A 48 -15.02 -0.24 -1.91
C ALA A 48 -13.99 -1.23 -1.32
N GLU A 49 -12.87 -1.45 -2.00
CA GLU A 49 -11.80 -2.35 -1.55
C GLU A 49 -10.82 -1.64 -0.61
N TYR A 50 -10.55 -0.37 -0.88
CA TYR A 50 -9.63 0.49 -0.13
C TYR A 50 -10.33 1.76 0.35
N PRO A 51 -11.32 1.67 1.25
CA PRO A 51 -11.96 2.85 1.79
C PRO A 51 -10.98 3.68 2.63
N PRO A 52 -11.06 5.02 2.59
CA PRO A 52 -10.28 5.90 3.46
C PRO A 52 -10.43 5.51 4.94
N GLY A 53 -9.32 5.51 5.67
CA GLY A 53 -9.26 5.10 7.08
C GLY A 53 -8.99 3.61 7.30
N LYS A 54 -9.17 2.75 6.29
CA LYS A 54 -8.85 1.32 6.38
C LYS A 54 -7.36 1.11 6.66
N LEU A 55 -7.06 0.16 7.55
CA LEU A 55 -5.70 -0.32 7.79
C LEU A 55 -5.38 -1.46 6.83
N ILE A 56 -4.20 -1.40 6.21
CA ILE A 56 -3.68 -2.41 5.29
C ILE A 56 -2.22 -2.72 5.62
N GLU A 57 -1.78 -3.92 5.21
CA GLU A 57 -0.40 -4.37 5.31
C GLU A 57 0.14 -4.61 3.90
N LEU A 58 1.42 -4.29 3.68
CA LEU A 58 2.09 -4.57 2.42
C LEU A 58 2.76 -5.94 2.50
N SER A 59 2.59 -6.75 1.46
CA SER A 59 3.25 -8.06 1.33
C SER A 59 4.41 -7.98 0.35
N ASP A 60 5.57 -8.51 0.73
CA ASP A 60 6.72 -8.62 -0.18
C ASP A 60 6.44 -9.69 -1.25
N PRO A 61 6.31 -9.32 -2.54
CA PRO A 61 6.03 -10.27 -3.61
C PRO A 61 7.16 -11.27 -3.84
N THR A 62 8.39 -10.97 -3.40
CA THR A 62 9.55 -11.86 -3.54
C THR A 62 9.58 -12.97 -2.49
N ASN A 63 8.77 -12.84 -1.43
CA ASN A 63 8.62 -13.85 -0.38
C ASN A 63 7.37 -14.72 -0.58
N ARG A 64 6.72 -14.65 -1.75
CA ARG A 64 5.63 -15.57 -2.09
C ARG A 64 6.20 -16.98 -2.27
N PRO A 65 5.65 -18.01 -1.60
CA PRO A 65 6.00 -19.38 -1.90
C PRO A 65 5.71 -19.63 -3.38
N VAL A 66 6.74 -20.03 -4.14
CA VAL A 66 6.51 -20.63 -5.46
C VAL A 66 5.72 -21.92 -5.21
N SER A 67 4.46 -21.94 -5.63
CA SER A 67 3.69 -23.19 -5.75
C SER A 67 4.01 -23.85 -7.08
#